data_AF-A0A4E9FSP4-F1
#
_entry.id   AF-A0A4E9FSP4-F1
#
_cell.length_a   1.000
_cell.length_b   1.000
_cell.length_c   1.000
_cell.angle_alpha   90.00
_cell.angle_beta   90.00
_cell.angle_gamma   90.00
#
_symmetry.space_group_name_H-M   'P 1'
#
loop_
_entity.id
_entity.type
_entity.pdbx_description
1 polymer ?
#
loop_
_entity_poly.entity_id
_entity_poly.type
_entity_poly.pdbx_seq_one_letter_code
_entity_poly.pdbx_strand_id
1 'polypeptide(L)'
;MQVAVFSNFFLFLHHRPFLQSILCSMILDPKFEVREAAATTLSGLIHCHFFDVDHLIVETFYEWSREENGTKRHAGVLALSAIVQAFPYSVPSFLPKILMQLCRHTCDKQPMQGTVKKALSEFKRTHQDNWHEHKMQFSEDQLSILTDL
;
A
#
# COMPACT_ATOMS: atom_id res chain seq x y z
N MET A 1 10.63 15.34 1.56
CA MET A 1 11.35 14.05 1.62
C MET A 1 11.44 13.37 0.26
N GLN A 2 10.32 13.04 -0.39
CA GLN A 2 10.28 12.34 -1.68
C GLN A 2 11.22 12.92 -2.76
N VAL A 3 11.11 14.22 -3.05
CA VAL A 3 11.97 14.91 -4.05
C VAL A 3 13.46 14.81 -3.69
N ALA A 4 13.81 15.05 -2.41
CA ALA A 4 15.19 15.02 -1.96
C ALA A 4 15.82 13.62 -2.11
N VAL A 5 15.05 12.56 -1.79
CA VAL A 5 15.51 11.17 -1.94
C VAL A 5 15.68 10.81 -3.41
N PHE A 6 14.71 11.12 -4.27
CA PHE A 6 14.83 10.80 -5.70
C PHE A 6 15.98 11.55 -6.38
N SER A 7 16.20 12.83 -6.04
CA SER A 7 17.30 13.61 -6.63
C SER A 7 18.68 13.20 -6.12
N ASN A 8 18.77 12.49 -4.99
CA ASN A 8 20.04 12.14 -4.34
C ASN A 8 20.07 10.67 -3.89
N PHE A 9 19.45 9.79 -4.67
CA PHE A 9 19.12 8.41 -4.29
C PHE A 9 20.28 7.67 -3.62
N PHE A 10 21.46 7.67 -4.24
CA PHE A 10 22.63 6.94 -3.75
C PHE A 10 23.20 7.50 -2.44
N LEU A 11 23.13 8.83 -2.23
CA LEU A 11 23.60 9.46 -1.00
C LEU A 11 22.72 9.06 0.20
N PHE A 12 21.43 8.90 -0.03
CA PHE A 12 20.47 8.56 1.03
C PHE A 12 20.37 7.07 1.33
N LEU A 13 21.02 6.17 0.56
CA LEU A 13 20.98 4.73 0.81
C LEU A 13 21.44 4.36 2.23
N HIS A 14 22.51 5.00 2.73
CA HIS A 14 23.02 4.77 4.08
C HIS A 14 22.06 5.26 5.18
N HIS A 15 21.10 6.11 4.85
CA HIS A 15 20.11 6.66 5.77
C HIS A 15 18.74 5.96 5.65
N ARG A 16 18.64 4.90 4.84
CA ARG A 16 17.39 4.18 4.56
C ARG A 16 16.63 3.78 5.84
N PRO A 17 17.23 3.17 6.88
CA PRO A 17 16.49 2.78 8.08
C PRO A 17 15.90 3.98 8.84
N PHE A 18 16.67 5.08 8.91
CA PHE A 18 16.22 6.31 9.57
C PHE A 18 15.06 6.95 8.81
N LEU A 19 15.18 7.06 7.47
CA LEU A 19 14.12 7.58 6.62
C LEU A 19 12.85 6.73 6.68
N GLN A 20 12.99 5.40 6.74
CA GLN A 20 11.86 4.49 6.93
C GLN A 20 11.18 4.72 8.28
N SER A 21 11.93 4.93 9.36
CA SER A 21 11.36 5.23 10.68
C SER A 21 10.57 6.55 10.69
N ILE A 22 11.09 7.59 10.03
CA ILE A 22 10.37 8.87 9.87
C ILE A 22 9.07 8.64 9.11
N LEU A 23 9.12 7.93 7.98
CA LEU A 23 7.93 7.72 7.18
C LEU A 23 6.86 6.90 7.90
N CYS A 24 7.27 5.86 8.65
CA CYS A 24 6.38 5.10 9.53
C CYS A 24 5.81 5.97 10.66
N SER A 25 6.53 6.96 11.16
CA SER A 25 5.95 7.92 12.12
C SER A 25 4.91 8.83 11.47
N MET A 26 5.14 9.28 10.23
CA MET A 26 4.22 10.16 9.51
C MET A 26 2.94 9.45 9.06
N ILE A 27 3.00 8.15 8.72
CA ILE A 27 1.80 7.40 8.36
C ILE A 27 0.89 7.14 9.57
N LEU A 28 1.42 7.22 10.79
CA LEU A 28 0.69 7.13 12.06
C LEU A 28 0.22 8.50 12.57
N ASP A 29 0.47 9.59 11.83
CA ASP A 29 0.16 10.94 12.28
C ASP A 29 -1.36 11.12 12.56
N PRO A 30 -1.73 11.90 13.59
CA PRO A 30 -3.13 12.21 13.87
C PRO A 30 -3.86 12.89 12.70
N LYS A 31 -3.16 13.70 11.90
CA LYS A 31 -3.72 14.44 10.76
C LYS A 31 -3.85 13.53 9.54
N PHE A 32 -5.05 13.49 8.98
CA PHE A 32 -5.38 12.63 7.85
C PHE A 32 -4.51 12.92 6.62
N GLU A 33 -4.31 14.20 6.30
CA GLU A 33 -3.56 14.68 5.15
C GLU A 33 -2.07 14.29 5.22
N VAL A 34 -1.50 14.28 6.43
CA VAL A 34 -0.11 13.84 6.65
C VAL A 34 0.01 12.35 6.35
N ARG A 35 -0.95 11.54 6.79
CA ARG A 35 -0.95 10.09 6.50
C ARG A 35 -1.09 9.81 5.01
N GLU A 36 -1.94 10.53 4.30
CA GLU A 36 -2.08 10.38 2.84
C GLU A 36 -0.78 10.74 2.11
N ALA A 37 -0.17 11.88 2.43
CA ALA A 37 1.11 12.29 1.83
C ALA A 37 2.24 11.29 2.15
N ALA A 38 2.26 10.73 3.36
CA ALA A 38 3.19 9.68 3.75
C ALA A 38 2.96 8.40 2.94
N ALA A 39 1.71 7.98 2.73
CA ALA A 39 1.38 6.80 1.93
C ALA A 39 1.79 6.97 0.46
N THR A 40 1.57 8.14 -0.14
CA THR A 40 2.05 8.45 -1.50
C THR A 40 3.59 8.39 -1.58
N THR A 41 4.28 8.93 -0.57
CA THR A 41 5.74 8.85 -0.50
C THR A 41 6.22 7.41 -0.35
N LEU A 42 5.56 6.60 0.48
CA LEU A 42 5.88 5.18 0.67
C LEU A 42 5.75 4.40 -0.63
N SER A 43 4.64 4.59 -1.35
CA SER A 43 4.41 3.94 -2.64
C SER A 43 5.52 4.27 -3.65
N GLY A 44 5.90 5.55 -3.76
CA GLY A 44 6.97 5.99 -4.65
C GLY A 44 8.35 5.43 -4.27
N LEU A 45 8.67 5.34 -2.97
CA LEU A 45 9.94 4.80 -2.50
C LEU A 45 10.03 3.28 -2.64
N ILE A 46 8.91 2.57 -2.55
CA ILE A 46 8.85 1.14 -2.88
C ILE A 46 9.02 0.95 -4.39
N HIS A 47 8.31 1.75 -5.20
CA HIS A 47 8.32 1.64 -6.66
C HIS A 47 9.73 1.79 -7.25
N CYS A 48 10.53 2.72 -6.72
CA CYS A 48 11.91 2.92 -7.16
C CYS A 48 12.94 2.02 -6.46
N HIS A 49 12.51 1.02 -5.71
CA HIS A 49 13.37 0.11 -4.93
C HIS A 49 14.25 0.82 -3.89
N PHE A 50 13.85 2.02 -3.43
CA PHE A 50 14.51 2.66 -2.29
C PHE A 50 14.12 1.95 -0.98
N PHE A 51 12.87 1.49 -0.88
CA PHE A 51 12.43 0.60 0.19
C PHE A 51 12.04 -0.76 -0.38
N ASP A 52 12.51 -1.81 0.28
CA ASP A 52 12.15 -3.18 -0.04
C ASP A 52 10.86 -3.55 0.69
N VAL A 53 10.03 -4.38 0.05
CA VAL A 53 8.83 -4.95 0.67
C VAL A 53 9.21 -6.32 1.22
N ASP A 54 9.62 -6.34 2.49
CA ASP A 54 9.92 -7.59 3.20
C ASP A 54 8.68 -8.15 3.93
N HIS A 55 8.79 -9.37 4.45
CA HIS A 55 7.69 -10.01 5.18
C HIS A 55 7.32 -9.23 6.44
N LEU A 56 8.30 -8.67 7.15
CA LEU A 56 8.12 -8.03 8.45
C LEU A 56 7.32 -6.73 8.32
N ILE A 57 7.61 -5.91 7.31
CA ILE A 57 6.90 -4.66 7.07
C ILE A 57 5.46 -4.91 6.63
N VAL A 58 5.25 -5.92 5.79
CA VAL A 58 3.92 -6.34 5.35
C VAL A 58 3.10 -6.81 6.54
N GLU A 59 3.65 -7.70 7.38
CA GLU A 59 3.01 -8.19 8.60
C GLU A 59 2.65 -7.05 9.57
N THR A 60 3.56 -6.11 9.77
CA THR A 60 3.31 -4.91 10.60
C THR A 60 2.10 -4.12 10.07
N PHE A 61 2.00 -3.92 8.75
CA PHE A 61 0.87 -3.20 8.16
C PHE A 61 -0.44 -3.99 8.22
N TYR A 62 -0.37 -5.32 8.14
CA TYR A 62 -1.51 -6.20 8.42
C TYR A 62 -2.02 -6.02 9.84
N GLU A 63 -1.14 -6.06 10.83
CA GLU A 63 -1.49 -5.83 12.23
C GLU A 63 -2.14 -4.47 12.41
N TRP A 64 -1.52 -3.41 11.87
CA TRP A 64 -2.08 -2.06 11.94
C TRP A 64 -3.47 -2.00 11.33
N SER A 65 -3.71 -2.63 10.17
CA SER A 65 -5.03 -2.64 9.51
C SER A 65 -6.15 -3.30 10.32
N ARG A 66 -5.82 -4.02 11.39
CA ARG A 66 -6.77 -4.74 12.26
C ARG A 66 -6.94 -4.10 13.63
N GLU A 67 -6.22 -3.01 13.90
CA GLU A 67 -6.28 -2.29 15.17
C GLU A 67 -7.66 -1.69 15.46
N GLU A 68 -8.03 -1.61 16.73
CA GLU A 68 -9.27 -0.95 17.15
C GLU A 68 -9.17 0.58 17.04
N ASN A 69 -7.96 1.12 17.23
CA ASN A 69 -7.70 2.55 17.08
C ASN A 69 -7.86 2.97 15.62
N GLY A 70 -8.87 3.79 15.31
CA GLY A 70 -9.19 4.20 13.95
C GLY A 70 -8.05 4.88 13.19
N THR A 71 -7.16 5.60 13.88
CA THR A 71 -5.98 6.24 13.26
C THR A 71 -4.94 5.20 12.86
N LYS A 72 -4.57 4.29 13.78
CA LYS A 72 -3.61 3.22 13.49
C LYS A 72 -4.18 2.22 12.47
N ARG A 73 -5.48 1.95 12.54
CA ARG A 73 -6.21 1.15 11.55
C ARG A 73 -6.12 1.74 10.16
N HIS A 74 -6.44 3.02 10.04
CA HIS A 74 -6.35 3.73 8.78
C HIS A 74 -4.91 3.81 8.24
N ALA A 75 -3.91 3.98 9.12
CA ALA A 75 -2.51 3.94 8.75
C ALA A 75 -2.12 2.60 8.11
N GLY A 76 -2.54 1.47 8.68
CA GLY A 76 -2.33 0.15 8.09
C GLY A 76 -3.00 -0.01 6.72
N VAL A 77 -4.25 0.44 6.59
CA VAL A 77 -4.97 0.44 5.30
C VAL A 77 -4.26 1.29 4.24
N LEU A 78 -3.78 2.48 4.61
CA LEU A 78 -2.99 3.35 3.74
C LEU A 78 -1.67 2.70 3.33
N ALA A 79 -0.96 2.07 4.27
CA ALA A 79 0.32 1.43 4.02
C ALA A 79 0.18 0.24 3.05
N LEU A 80 -0.83 -0.61 3.26
CA LEU A 80 -1.16 -1.71 2.34
C LEU A 80 -1.59 -1.18 0.96
N SER A 81 -2.36 -0.10 0.92
CA SER A 81 -2.74 0.57 -0.33
C SER A 81 -1.54 1.15 -1.08
N ALA A 82 -0.55 1.69 -0.35
CA ALA A 82 0.69 2.21 -0.93
C ALA A 82 1.54 1.09 -1.55
N ILE A 83 1.59 -0.09 -0.93
CA ILE A 83 2.22 -1.28 -1.52
C ILE A 83 1.53 -1.63 -2.83
N VAL A 84 0.19 -1.72 -2.87
CA VAL A 84 -0.54 -2.01 -4.12
C VAL A 84 -0.20 -1.02 -5.22
N GLN A 85 -0.19 0.28 -4.91
CA GLN A 85 0.10 1.34 -5.88
C GLN A 85 1.57 1.35 -6.35
N ALA A 86 2.49 0.74 -5.60
CA ALA A 86 3.90 0.69 -5.97
C ALA A 86 4.20 -0.31 -7.12
N PHE A 87 3.25 -1.19 -7.44
CA PHE A 87 3.37 -2.21 -8.48
C PHE A 87 2.32 -2.02 -9.60
N PRO A 88 2.34 -0.91 -10.36
CA PRO A 88 1.24 -0.57 -11.28
C PRO A 88 1.07 -1.51 -12.49
N TYR A 89 1.98 -2.45 -12.78
CA TYR A 89 1.88 -3.33 -13.95
C TYR A 89 2.36 -4.75 -13.66
N SER A 90 2.30 -5.15 -12.39
CA SER A 90 2.86 -6.41 -11.94
C SER A 90 2.12 -6.90 -10.72
N VAL A 91 1.94 -8.20 -10.60
CA VAL A 91 1.33 -8.83 -9.43
C VAL A 91 2.35 -9.76 -8.77
N PRO A 92 3.20 -9.24 -7.87
CA PRO A 92 4.05 -10.09 -7.02
C PRO A 92 3.21 -11.08 -6.21
N SER A 93 3.80 -12.20 -5.81
CA SER A 93 3.10 -13.29 -5.10
C SER A 93 2.44 -12.89 -3.77
N PHE A 94 2.92 -11.81 -3.13
CA PHE A 94 2.31 -11.27 -1.91
C PHE A 94 1.13 -10.33 -2.18
N LEU A 95 1.02 -9.75 -3.38
CA LEU A 95 0.05 -8.71 -3.71
C LEU A 95 -1.41 -9.20 -3.65
N PRO A 96 -1.76 -10.42 -4.14
CA PRO A 96 -3.12 -10.95 -4.01
C PRO A 96 -3.63 -10.97 -2.57
N LYS A 97 -2.78 -11.40 -1.62
CA LYS A 97 -3.13 -11.45 -0.21
C LYS A 97 -3.39 -10.04 0.36
N ILE A 98 -2.62 -9.05 -0.07
CA ILE A 98 -2.79 -7.65 0.36
C ILE A 98 -4.12 -7.10 -0.17
N LEU A 99 -4.44 -7.34 -1.44
CA LEU A 99 -5.71 -6.96 -2.03
C LEU A 99 -6.88 -7.56 -1.26
N MET A 100 -6.82 -8.85 -0.91
CA MET A 100 -7.88 -9.49 -0.12
C MET A 100 -8.06 -8.87 1.27
N GLN A 101 -6.97 -8.44 1.91
CA GLN A 101 -7.07 -7.70 3.17
C GLN A 101 -7.75 -6.35 2.99
N LEU A 102 -7.39 -5.60 1.95
CA LEU A 102 -8.03 -4.32 1.63
C LEU A 102 -9.53 -4.50 1.33
N CYS A 103 -9.91 -5.56 0.62
CA CYS A 103 -11.30 -5.87 0.29
C CYS A 103 -12.20 -5.98 1.54
N ARG A 104 -11.65 -6.36 2.70
CA ARG A 104 -12.39 -6.43 3.97
C ARG A 104 -12.83 -5.07 4.52
N HIS A 105 -12.20 -3.99 4.05
CA HIS A 105 -12.45 -2.61 4.50
C HIS A 105 -13.30 -1.79 3.53
N THR A 106 -13.85 -2.41 2.47
CA THR A 106 -14.66 -1.72 1.44
C THR A 106 -16.01 -1.22 1.98
N CYS A 107 -16.51 -1.88 3.02
CA CYS A 107 -17.75 -1.54 3.73
C CYS A 107 -17.51 -0.76 5.03
N ASP A 108 -16.26 -0.43 5.38
CA ASP A 108 -15.96 0.38 6.55
C ASP A 108 -16.48 1.83 6.39
N LYS A 109 -16.56 2.56 7.50
CA LYS A 109 -16.83 4.00 7.47
C LYS A 109 -15.64 4.77 6.91
N GLN A 110 -15.88 6.01 6.48
CA GLN A 110 -14.80 6.93 6.13
C GLN A 110 -13.86 7.13 7.34
N PRO A 111 -12.53 7.27 7.11
CA PRO A 111 -11.86 7.38 5.81
C PRO A 111 -11.49 6.05 5.12
N MET A 112 -11.63 4.90 5.79
CA MET A 112 -11.11 3.61 5.30
C MET A 112 -11.67 3.22 3.93
N GLN A 113 -13.00 3.30 3.76
CA GLN A 113 -13.66 2.96 2.51
C GLN A 113 -13.16 3.81 1.34
N GLY A 114 -12.97 5.12 1.54
CA GLY A 114 -12.44 6.01 0.50
C GLY A 114 -11.05 5.59 0.03
N THR A 115 -10.16 5.33 1.00
CA THR A 115 -8.79 4.87 0.73
C THR A 115 -8.77 3.54 -0.04
N VAL A 116 -9.55 2.55 0.41
CA VAL A 116 -9.58 1.23 -0.23
C VAL A 116 -10.18 1.29 -1.63
N LYS A 117 -11.30 1.99 -1.83
CA LYS A 117 -11.92 2.12 -3.16
C LYS A 117 -10.98 2.79 -4.14
N LYS A 118 -10.26 3.84 -3.71
CA LYS A 118 -9.22 4.48 -4.52
C LYS A 118 -8.12 3.49 -4.90
N ALA A 119 -7.58 2.74 -3.95
CA ALA A 119 -6.51 1.77 -4.21
C ALA A 119 -6.94 0.66 -5.17
N LEU A 120 -8.14 0.08 -4.98
CA LEU A 120 -8.68 -0.97 -5.84
C LEU A 120 -9.00 -0.46 -7.25
N SER A 121 -9.53 0.74 -7.37
CA SER A 121 -9.80 1.38 -8.67
C SER A 121 -8.50 1.62 -9.44
N GLU A 122 -7.45 2.12 -8.77
CA GLU A 122 -6.14 2.30 -9.40
C GLU A 122 -5.52 0.98 -9.81
N PHE A 123 -5.61 -0.06 -8.98
CA PHE A 123 -5.15 -1.41 -9.33
C PHE A 123 -5.86 -1.93 -10.60
N LYS A 124 -7.20 -1.86 -10.65
CA LYS A 124 -7.98 -2.28 -11.83
C LYS A 124 -7.56 -1.49 -13.07
N ARG A 125 -7.39 -0.17 -12.95
CA ARG A 125 -7.01 0.72 -14.05
C ARG A 125 -5.64 0.34 -14.63
N THR A 126 -4.64 0.08 -13.79
CA THR A 126 -3.26 -0.11 -14.27
C THR A 126 -2.97 -1.55 -14.72
N HIS A 127 -3.77 -2.54 -14.28
CA HIS A 127 -3.59 -3.96 -14.64
C HIS A 127 -4.54 -4.45 -15.74
N GLN A 128 -5.39 -3.57 -16.29
CA GLN A 128 -6.44 -3.95 -17.24
C GLN A 128 -5.88 -4.56 -18.54
N ASP A 129 -4.85 -3.95 -19.12
CA ASP A 129 -4.33 -4.34 -20.44
C ASP A 129 -3.77 -5.78 -20.44
N ASN A 130 -3.10 -6.16 -19.35
CA ASN A 130 -2.48 -7.48 -19.19
C ASN A 130 -3.24 -8.36 -18.18
N TRP A 131 -4.54 -8.12 -17.98
CA TRP A 131 -5.32 -8.82 -16.95
C TRP A 131 -5.34 -10.35 -17.14
N HIS A 132 -5.28 -10.83 -18.39
CA HIS A 132 -5.18 -12.26 -18.70
C HIS A 132 -4.01 -12.94 -17.97
N GLU A 133 -2.88 -12.26 -17.86
CA GLU A 133 -1.69 -12.77 -17.19
C GLU A 133 -1.76 -12.55 -15.69
N HIS A 134 -2.14 -11.33 -15.27
CA HIS A 134 -2.22 -10.96 -13.88
C HIS A 134 -3.20 -11.81 -13.08
N LYS A 135 -4.34 -12.18 -13.66
CA LYS A 135 -5.35 -13.03 -12.99
C LYS A 135 -4.81 -14.42 -12.63
N MET A 136 -3.74 -14.90 -13.28
CA MET A 136 -3.13 -16.21 -12.96
C MET A 136 -2.45 -16.22 -11.58
N GLN A 137 -2.20 -15.06 -10.97
CA GLN A 137 -1.65 -14.95 -9.62
C GLN A 137 -2.72 -15.08 -8.52
N PHE A 138 -4.00 -15.18 -8.90
CA PHE A 138 -5.13 -15.23 -7.97
C PHE A 138 -5.81 -16.60 -8.02
N SER A 139 -6.38 -17.02 -6.90
CA SER A 139 -7.32 -18.15 -6.89
C SER A 139 -8.69 -17.73 -7.43
N GLU A 140 -9.52 -18.71 -7.80
CA GLU A 140 -10.90 -18.45 -8.28
C GLU A 140 -11.71 -17.66 -7.25
N ASP A 141 -11.61 -18.02 -5.96
CA ASP A 141 -12.28 -17.29 -4.87
C ASP A 141 -11.85 -15.82 -4.79
N GLN A 142 -10.55 -15.54 -4.96
CA GLN A 142 -10.03 -14.18 -4.94
C GLN A 142 -10.52 -13.37 -6.14
N LEU A 143 -10.58 -13.99 -7.31
CA LEU A 143 -11.10 -13.35 -8.52
C LEU A 143 -12.60 -13.05 -8.40
N SER A 144 -13.39 -13.93 -7.77
CA SER A 144 -14.80 -13.67 -7.46
C SER A 144 -14.92 -12.42 -6.61
N ILE A 145 -14.17 -12.35 -5.49
CA ILE A 145 -14.18 -11.19 -4.60
C ILE A 145 -13.81 -9.90 -5.35
N LEU A 146 -12.80 -9.92 -6.21
CA LEU A 146 -12.39 -8.73 -6.98
C LEU A 146 -13.43 -8.28 -8.02
N THR A 147 -14.24 -9.22 -8.53
CA THR A 147 -15.29 -8.94 -9.50
C THR A 147 -16.53 -8.33 -8.83
N ASP A 148 -16.82 -8.73 -7.60
CA ASP A 148 -17.97 -8.26 -6.81
C ASP A 148 -17.78 -6.85 -6.20
N LEU A 149 -16.61 -6.24 -6.40
CA LEU A 149 -16.19 -4.92 -5.85
C LEU A 149 -16.27 -3.79 -6.86
#